data_AF-A0A959L3F5-F1
#
_entry.id   AF-A0A959L3F5-F1
#
_cell.length_a   1.000
_cell.length_b   1.000
_cell.length_c   1.000
_cell.angle_alpha   90.00
_cell.angle_beta   90.00
_cell.angle_gamma   90.00
#
_symmetry.space_group_name_H-M   'P 1'
#
loop_
_entity.id
_entity.type
_entity.pdbx_description
1 polymer ?
#
loop_
_entity_poly.entity_id
_entity_poly.type
_entity_poly.pdbx_seq_one_letter_code
_entity_poly.pdbx_strand_id
1 'polypeptide(L)'
;LIAILNNSQTPVSLKQAALVTLKNYSNDEIGEKVASAYPDRLRADPEVRLSALSLLTSRPIWTQSLLKLVADTRQIHKEDIPSYLVMQMKLSEDPEVSQRVKSIWPELENADETGKEKQYLNTLALINKGSGNAETGKKIFETYCSSCHRLGPMGKDIGPDLSGYDRRNTKDLLYNIIYPNADIREGYVNYLVNLEGGTTVMGSILANEGSNIVIRAASGETVTLPESKIKSMEALEKSLMPEGLLSNLSEKEIQDLFSFLAQEP
;
A
#
# COMPACT_ATOMS: atom_id res chain seq x y z
N LEU A 1 -25.36 0.35 -6.67
CA LEU A 1 -24.06 0.45 -5.96
C LEU A 1 -23.66 1.88 -5.64
N ILE A 2 -23.56 2.82 -6.60
CA ILE A 2 -23.22 4.23 -6.29
C ILE A 2 -24.15 4.88 -5.24
N ALA A 3 -25.46 4.61 -5.29
CA ALA A 3 -26.40 5.13 -4.29
C ALA A 3 -26.08 4.66 -2.84
N ILE A 4 -25.54 3.45 -2.69
CA ILE A 4 -25.10 2.90 -1.39
C ILE A 4 -23.96 3.74 -0.80
N LEU A 5 -23.03 4.19 -1.66
CA LEU A 5 -21.87 5.01 -1.27
C LEU A 5 -22.29 6.43 -0.82
N ASN A 6 -23.36 6.96 -1.41
CA ASN A 6 -23.84 8.32 -1.12
C ASN A 6 -24.70 8.42 0.14
N ASN A 7 -25.18 7.30 0.67
CA ASN A 7 -25.99 7.29 1.88
C ASN A 7 -25.09 7.20 3.13
N SER A 8 -25.19 8.22 3.99
CA SER A 8 -24.40 8.31 5.24
C SER A 8 -24.76 7.23 6.26
N GLN A 9 -25.99 6.71 6.22
CA GLN A 9 -26.49 5.66 7.12
C GLN A 9 -26.10 4.25 6.69
N THR A 10 -25.52 4.08 5.50
CA THR A 10 -25.07 2.78 5.02
C THR A 10 -23.93 2.24 5.89
N PRO A 11 -23.99 0.98 6.36
CA PRO A 11 -22.91 0.34 7.08
C PRO A 11 -21.59 0.32 6.29
N VAL A 12 -20.46 0.43 7.01
CA VAL A 12 -19.09 0.42 6.46
C VAL A 12 -18.86 -0.80 5.56
N SER A 13 -19.21 -1.99 6.04
CA SER A 13 -19.08 -3.25 5.30
C SER A 13 -19.81 -3.26 3.97
N LEU A 14 -20.99 -2.65 3.90
CA LEU A 14 -21.78 -2.57 2.68
C LEU A 14 -21.19 -1.55 1.69
N LYS A 15 -20.59 -0.45 2.18
CA LYS A 15 -19.84 0.49 1.32
C LYS A 15 -18.60 -0.18 0.73
N GLN A 16 -17.84 -0.93 1.54
CA GLN A 16 -16.68 -1.68 1.05
C GLN A 16 -17.09 -2.71 -0.01
N ALA A 17 -18.10 -3.54 0.26
CA ALA A 17 -18.60 -4.52 -0.68
C ALA A 17 -19.06 -3.87 -2.00
N ALA A 18 -19.71 -2.71 -1.93
CA ALA A 18 -20.11 -1.96 -3.11
C ALA A 18 -18.90 -1.45 -3.92
N LEU A 19 -17.86 -0.91 -3.26
CA LEU A 19 -16.62 -0.47 -3.92
C LEU A 19 -15.88 -1.63 -4.58
N VAL A 20 -15.73 -2.75 -3.88
CA VAL A 20 -15.11 -3.96 -4.46
C VAL A 20 -15.88 -4.44 -5.69
N THR A 21 -17.21 -4.52 -5.59
CA THR A 21 -18.07 -4.98 -6.69
C THR A 21 -18.01 -4.04 -7.91
N LEU A 22 -17.90 -2.73 -7.67
CA LEU A 22 -17.84 -1.73 -8.75
C LEU A 22 -16.62 -1.90 -9.66
N LYS A 23 -15.52 -2.51 -9.18
CA LYS A 23 -14.31 -2.80 -9.99
C LYS A 23 -14.60 -3.72 -11.18
N ASN A 24 -15.64 -4.55 -11.09
CA ASN A 24 -16.04 -5.48 -12.14
C ASN A 24 -16.73 -4.81 -13.35
N TYR A 25 -17.02 -3.51 -13.25
CA TYR A 25 -17.63 -2.74 -14.33
C TYR A 25 -16.59 -1.86 -15.01
N SER A 26 -16.77 -1.61 -16.30
CA SER A 26 -15.87 -0.79 -17.13
C SER A 26 -16.39 0.61 -17.42
N ASN A 27 -17.43 1.08 -16.72
CA ASN A 27 -18.01 2.40 -16.96
C ASN A 27 -17.14 3.49 -16.32
N ASP A 28 -16.67 4.43 -17.13
CA ASP A 28 -15.79 5.53 -16.71
C ASP A 28 -16.44 6.48 -15.69
N GLU A 29 -17.76 6.70 -15.77
CA GLU A 29 -18.50 7.53 -14.80
C GLU A 29 -18.39 7.00 -13.36
N ILE A 30 -18.08 5.71 -13.17
CA ILE A 30 -17.88 5.14 -11.84
C ILE A 30 -16.70 5.82 -11.16
N GLY A 31 -15.57 5.96 -11.86
CA GLY A 31 -14.38 6.62 -11.33
C GLY A 31 -14.66 8.07 -10.95
N GLU A 32 -15.34 8.81 -11.82
CA GLU A 32 -15.71 10.20 -11.55
C GLU A 32 -16.62 10.35 -10.33
N LYS A 33 -17.65 9.51 -10.22
CA LYS A 33 -18.61 9.55 -9.10
C LYS A 33 -17.96 9.15 -7.78
N VAL A 34 -17.10 8.12 -7.79
CA VAL A 34 -16.38 7.70 -6.59
C VAL A 34 -15.35 8.76 -6.18
N ALA A 35 -14.60 9.33 -7.13
CA ALA A 35 -13.65 10.42 -6.89
C ALA A 35 -14.37 11.65 -6.31
N SER A 36 -15.50 12.06 -6.87
CA SER A 36 -16.28 13.18 -6.35
C SER A 36 -16.81 12.95 -4.94
N ALA A 37 -17.17 11.71 -4.59
CA ALA A 37 -17.64 11.37 -3.23
C ALA A 37 -16.48 11.18 -2.23
N TYR A 38 -15.25 11.00 -2.71
CA TYR A 38 -14.13 10.55 -1.88
C TYR A 38 -13.79 11.52 -0.74
N PRO A 39 -13.52 12.82 -0.97
CA PRO A 39 -13.04 13.73 0.07
C PRO A 39 -14.00 13.83 1.26
N ASP A 40 -15.31 13.93 0.98
CA ASP A 40 -16.30 14.28 1.99
C ASP A 40 -17.03 13.06 2.59
N ARG A 41 -17.16 11.95 1.84
CA ARG A 41 -18.05 10.83 2.23
C ARG A 41 -17.36 9.51 2.44
N LEU A 42 -16.25 9.26 1.74
CA LEU A 42 -15.58 7.96 1.76
C LEU A 42 -14.28 8.00 2.54
N ARG A 43 -13.61 9.16 2.60
CA ARG A 43 -12.31 9.31 3.26
C ARG A 43 -12.37 9.17 4.78
N ALA A 44 -13.43 9.61 5.45
CA ALA A 44 -13.44 9.68 6.92
C ALA A 44 -13.21 8.30 7.59
N ASP A 45 -13.82 7.25 7.05
CA ASP A 45 -13.68 5.89 7.54
C ASP A 45 -12.44 5.20 6.93
N PRO A 46 -11.50 4.63 7.72
CA PRO A 46 -10.26 4.05 7.21
C PRO A 46 -10.47 2.91 6.22
N GLU A 47 -11.49 2.09 6.45
CA GLU A 47 -11.77 0.88 5.69
C GLU A 47 -12.45 1.19 4.35
N VAL A 48 -13.40 2.14 4.36
CA VAL A 48 -14.02 2.67 3.14
C VAL A 48 -12.98 3.45 2.32
N ARG A 49 -12.13 4.25 2.97
CA ARG A 49 -11.07 5.02 2.32
C ARG A 49 -10.17 4.14 1.47
N LEU A 50 -9.63 3.06 2.04
CA LEU A 50 -8.73 2.15 1.32
C LEU A 50 -9.45 1.46 0.15
N SER A 51 -10.70 1.04 0.36
CA SER A 51 -11.51 0.40 -0.70
C SER A 51 -11.79 1.37 -1.86
N ALA A 52 -12.01 2.65 -1.55
CA ALA A 52 -12.28 3.68 -2.55
C ALA A 52 -11.02 4.04 -3.35
N LEU A 53 -9.88 4.21 -2.67
CA LEU A 53 -8.60 4.43 -3.34
C LEU A 53 -8.23 3.23 -4.23
N SER A 54 -8.37 2.00 -3.73
CA SER A 54 -8.10 0.78 -4.49
C SER A 54 -9.01 0.63 -5.71
N LEU A 55 -10.28 1.08 -5.64
CA LEU A 55 -11.12 1.21 -6.84
C LEU A 55 -10.54 2.24 -7.79
N LEU A 56 -10.27 3.46 -7.33
CA LEU A 56 -9.84 4.55 -8.20
C LEU A 56 -8.52 4.26 -8.92
N THR A 57 -7.62 3.50 -8.33
CA THR A 57 -6.34 3.11 -8.95
C THR A 57 -6.41 1.85 -9.80
N SER A 58 -7.56 1.17 -9.86
CA SER A 58 -7.70 -0.11 -10.57
C SER A 58 -7.79 0.04 -12.09
N ARG A 59 -8.00 1.26 -12.60
CA ARG A 59 -8.10 1.55 -14.03
C ARG A 59 -7.46 2.91 -14.35
N PRO A 60 -6.87 3.10 -15.54
CA PRO A 60 -6.25 4.37 -15.91
C PRO A 60 -7.19 5.59 -15.82
N ILE A 61 -8.37 5.51 -16.44
CA ILE A 61 -9.33 6.63 -16.47
C ILE A 61 -9.80 7.03 -15.07
N TRP A 62 -10.04 6.04 -14.21
CA TRP A 62 -10.41 6.29 -12.80
C TRP A 62 -9.23 6.87 -12.01
N THR A 63 -8.01 6.43 -12.35
CA THR A 63 -6.78 6.93 -11.72
C THR A 63 -6.57 8.40 -12.04
N GLN A 64 -6.84 8.82 -13.27
CA GLN A 64 -6.80 10.24 -13.65
C GLN A 64 -7.75 11.09 -12.80
N SER A 65 -8.92 10.56 -12.44
CA SER A 65 -9.86 11.24 -11.53
C SER A 65 -9.29 11.41 -10.12
N LEU A 66 -8.59 10.41 -9.59
CA LEU A 66 -7.88 10.53 -8.31
C LEU A 66 -6.72 11.53 -8.39
N LEU A 67 -5.90 11.47 -9.45
CA LEU A 67 -4.75 12.36 -9.61
C LEU A 67 -5.17 13.83 -9.73
N LYS A 68 -6.35 14.10 -10.32
CA LYS A 68 -6.97 15.45 -10.32
C LYS A 68 -7.30 15.94 -8.90
N LEU A 69 -7.75 15.06 -8.01
CA LEU A 69 -8.02 15.42 -6.62
C LEU A 69 -6.74 15.78 -5.85
N VAL A 70 -5.63 15.13 -6.18
CA VAL A 70 -4.32 15.36 -5.54
C VAL A 70 -3.62 16.60 -6.11
N ALA A 71 -3.44 16.66 -7.44
CA ALA A 71 -2.58 17.66 -8.07
C ALA A 71 -3.32 18.96 -8.45
N ASP A 72 -4.53 18.85 -9.01
CA ASP A 72 -5.21 19.98 -9.64
C ASP A 72 -6.08 20.74 -8.64
N THR A 73 -6.91 20.00 -7.89
CA THR A 73 -7.86 20.59 -6.93
C THR A 73 -7.34 20.61 -5.49
N ARG A 74 -6.30 19.80 -5.19
CA ARG A 74 -5.67 19.69 -3.87
C ARG A 74 -6.65 19.39 -2.73
N GLN A 75 -7.69 18.61 -3.02
CA GLN A 75 -8.68 18.16 -2.02
C GLN A 75 -8.16 16.97 -1.19
N ILE A 76 -7.10 16.32 -1.67
CA ILE A 76 -6.42 15.20 -1.00
C ILE A 76 -4.93 15.52 -0.96
N HIS A 77 -4.28 15.30 0.18
CA HIS A 77 -2.83 15.43 0.29
C HIS A 77 -2.16 14.19 -0.30
N LYS A 78 -1.01 14.35 -0.96
CA LYS A 78 -0.34 13.23 -1.62
C LYS A 78 0.13 12.16 -0.61
N GLU A 79 0.33 12.56 0.65
CA GLU A 79 0.66 11.71 1.79
C GLU A 79 -0.52 10.83 2.24
N ASP A 80 -1.75 11.16 1.85
CA ASP A 80 -2.93 10.34 2.14
C ASP A 80 -3.03 9.10 1.23
N ILE A 81 -2.23 9.05 0.16
CA ILE A 81 -2.23 7.94 -0.79
C ILE A 81 -1.23 6.89 -0.32
N PRO A 82 -1.68 5.65 -0.04
CA PRO A 82 -0.78 4.57 0.28
C PRO A 82 0.26 4.36 -0.81
N SER A 83 1.52 4.22 -0.41
CA SER A 83 2.67 4.00 -1.27
C SER A 83 2.50 2.85 -2.27
N TYR A 84 1.86 1.74 -1.86
CA TYR A 84 1.58 0.62 -2.77
C TYR A 84 0.66 1.03 -3.92
N LEU A 85 -0.29 1.93 -3.69
CA LEU A 85 -1.14 2.48 -4.75
C LEU A 85 -0.35 3.42 -5.66
N VAL A 86 0.56 4.22 -5.08
CA VAL A 86 1.47 5.06 -5.88
C VAL A 86 2.35 4.19 -6.79
N MET A 87 2.85 3.07 -6.27
CA MET A 87 3.62 2.10 -7.06
C MET A 87 2.78 1.47 -8.18
N GLN A 88 1.53 1.04 -7.90
CA GLN A 88 0.63 0.54 -8.94
C GLN A 88 0.41 1.57 -10.05
N MET A 89 0.09 2.82 -9.68
CA MET A 89 -0.14 3.88 -10.66
C MET A 89 1.13 4.21 -11.47
N LYS A 90 2.32 4.14 -10.84
CA LYS A 90 3.61 4.31 -11.53
C LYS A 90 3.86 3.25 -12.59
N LEU A 91 3.38 2.02 -12.35
CA LEU A 91 3.51 0.87 -13.26
C LEU A 91 2.34 0.76 -14.26
N SER A 92 1.43 1.73 -14.29
CA SER A 92 0.32 1.77 -15.24
C SER A 92 0.80 1.73 -16.70
N GLU A 93 0.15 0.94 -17.55
CA GLU A 93 0.37 0.93 -19.01
C GLU A 93 -0.01 2.27 -19.67
N ASP A 94 -0.79 3.11 -18.99
CA ASP A 94 -1.16 4.45 -19.43
C ASP A 94 -0.01 5.46 -19.20
N PRO A 95 0.56 6.07 -20.26
CA PRO A 95 1.68 6.99 -20.14
C PRO A 95 1.34 8.28 -19.38
N GLU A 96 0.10 8.77 -19.48
CA GLU A 96 -0.33 10.00 -18.80
C GLU A 96 -0.39 9.76 -17.29
N VAL A 97 -0.97 8.63 -16.86
CA VAL A 97 -1.01 8.23 -15.45
C VAL A 97 0.41 8.13 -14.88
N SER A 98 1.27 7.34 -15.53
CA SER A 98 2.64 7.11 -15.02
C SER A 98 3.47 8.40 -14.98
N GLN A 99 3.32 9.30 -15.97
CA GLN A 99 4.00 10.60 -15.98
C GLN A 99 3.50 11.54 -14.88
N ARG A 100 2.17 11.63 -14.66
CA ARG A 100 1.61 12.45 -13.57
C ARG A 100 2.05 11.95 -12.20
N VAL A 101 2.09 10.63 -12.00
CA VAL A 101 2.58 10.03 -10.74
C VAL A 101 4.02 10.45 -10.46
N LYS A 102 4.92 10.37 -11.45
CA LYS A 102 6.31 10.83 -11.31
C LYS A 102 6.41 12.30 -10.92
N SER A 103 5.54 13.15 -11.48
CA SER A 103 5.53 14.57 -11.14
C SER A 103 5.04 14.86 -9.71
N ILE A 104 4.13 14.04 -9.17
CA ILE A 104 3.53 14.27 -7.85
C ILE A 104 4.41 13.65 -6.74
N TRP A 105 5.02 12.50 -7.01
CA TRP A 105 5.89 11.75 -6.08
C TRP A 105 7.32 11.55 -6.64
N PRO A 106 8.10 12.62 -6.88
CA PRO A 106 9.49 12.51 -7.36
C PRO A 106 10.40 11.77 -6.39
N GLU A 107 10.09 11.77 -5.09
CA GLU A 107 10.85 11.09 -4.03
C GLU A 107 10.88 9.55 -4.18
N LEU A 108 9.98 8.98 -4.98
CA LEU A 108 9.96 7.55 -5.30
C LEU A 108 10.88 7.20 -6.49
N GLU A 109 11.66 8.16 -6.99
CA GLU A 109 12.79 7.89 -7.89
C GLU A 109 14.04 7.61 -7.06
N ASN A 110 14.47 6.33 -7.11
CA ASN A 110 15.74 5.77 -6.66
C ASN A 110 16.48 6.57 -5.57
N ALA A 111 16.31 6.16 -4.30
CA ALA A 111 17.24 6.55 -3.26
C ALA A 111 18.63 5.96 -3.57
N ASP A 112 19.60 6.83 -3.82
CA ASP A 112 21.01 6.52 -4.07
C ASP A 112 21.53 5.43 -3.10
N GLU A 113 22.08 4.34 -3.64
CA GLU A 113 22.60 3.20 -2.86
C GLU A 113 23.66 3.64 -1.85
N THR A 114 24.48 4.64 -2.19
CA THR A 114 25.51 5.16 -1.26
C THR A 114 24.92 5.92 -0.08
N GLY A 115 23.74 6.53 -0.25
CA GLY A 115 22.99 7.18 0.82
C GLY A 115 22.41 6.19 1.82
N LYS A 116 21.94 5.02 1.34
CA LYS A 116 21.32 3.98 2.16
C LYS A 116 22.30 3.33 3.14
N GLU A 117 23.54 3.10 2.73
CA GLU A 117 24.54 2.51 3.63
C GLU A 117 24.85 3.45 4.81
N LYS A 118 25.07 4.72 4.53
CA LYS A 118 25.28 5.74 5.56
C LYS A 118 24.06 5.88 6.48
N GLN A 119 22.84 5.88 5.91
CA GLN A 119 21.61 5.90 6.69
C GLN A 119 21.54 4.69 7.62
N TYR A 120 21.79 3.49 7.10
CA TYR A 120 21.77 2.25 7.87
C TYR A 120 22.73 2.28 9.06
N LEU A 121 23.99 2.64 8.84
CA LEU A 121 25.00 2.69 9.91
C LEU A 121 24.64 3.73 10.98
N ASN A 122 24.20 4.92 10.56
CA ASN A 122 23.80 5.99 11.49
C ASN A 122 22.55 5.61 12.29
N THR A 123 21.53 5.07 11.63
CA THR A 123 20.29 4.67 12.28
C THR A 123 20.52 3.48 13.22
N LEU A 124 21.36 2.51 12.84
CA LEU A 124 21.72 1.40 13.73
C LEU A 124 22.44 1.90 14.99
N ALA A 125 23.39 2.83 14.83
CA ALA A 125 24.07 3.45 15.95
C ALA A 125 23.11 4.25 16.86
N LEU A 126 22.12 4.93 16.27
CA LEU A 126 21.08 5.65 17.00
C LEU A 126 20.18 4.71 17.81
N ILE A 127 19.72 3.62 17.21
CA ILE A 127 18.88 2.60 17.88
C ILE A 127 19.64 2.00 19.07
N ASN A 128 20.93 1.67 18.89
CA ASN A 128 21.75 1.07 19.95
C ASN A 128 22.08 2.02 21.11
N LYS A 129 21.97 3.34 20.91
CA LYS A 129 22.28 4.35 21.94
C LYS A 129 21.11 4.69 22.85
N GLY A 130 19.87 4.45 22.43
CA GLY A 130 18.70 5.06 23.06
C GLY A 130 17.78 4.09 23.78
N SER A 131 17.11 4.61 24.82
CA SER A 131 15.85 4.05 25.33
C SER A 131 14.68 4.79 24.68
N GLY A 132 13.96 4.12 23.79
CA GLY A 132 12.72 4.64 23.22
C GLY A 132 11.51 4.40 24.12
N ASN A 133 10.45 5.15 23.88
CA ASN A 133 9.13 4.94 24.46
C ASN A 133 8.33 3.99 23.55
N ALA A 134 8.04 2.79 24.04
CA ALA A 134 7.31 1.79 23.28
C ALA A 134 5.84 2.15 23.00
N GLU A 135 5.20 2.94 23.85
CA GLU A 135 3.82 3.40 23.60
C GLU A 135 3.77 4.39 22.42
N THR A 136 4.74 5.30 22.33
CA THR A 136 4.91 6.14 21.15
C THR A 136 5.27 5.29 19.92
N GLY A 137 6.19 4.34 20.08
CA GLY A 137 6.60 3.42 19.02
C GLY A 137 5.44 2.62 18.42
N LYS A 138 4.49 2.20 19.26
CA LYS A 138 3.27 1.51 18.83
C LYS A 138 2.44 2.37 17.88
N LYS A 139 2.25 3.66 18.18
CA LYS A 139 1.50 4.58 17.32
C LYS A 139 2.18 4.78 15.96
N ILE A 140 3.51 4.82 15.95
CA ILE A 140 4.30 4.89 14.72
C ILE A 140 4.12 3.60 13.91
N PHE A 141 4.23 2.43 14.55
CA PHE A 141 3.96 1.15 13.88
C PHE A 141 2.54 1.10 13.28
N GLU A 142 1.53 1.53 14.03
CA GLU A 142 0.14 1.62 13.56
C GLU A 142 0.04 2.49 12.30
N THR A 143 0.76 3.60 12.27
CA THR A 143 0.73 4.57 11.15
C THR A 143 1.46 4.07 9.91
N TYR A 144 2.68 3.54 10.07
CA TYR A 144 3.60 3.29 8.96
C TYR A 144 3.72 1.82 8.55
N CYS A 145 3.47 0.88 9.47
CA CYS A 145 3.78 -0.53 9.28
C CYS A 145 2.52 -1.42 9.27
N SER A 146 1.53 -1.10 10.10
CA SER A 146 0.34 -1.96 10.31
C SER A 146 -0.57 -2.09 9.10
N SER A 147 -0.45 -1.15 8.14
CA SER A 147 -1.15 -1.22 6.86
C SER A 147 -0.76 -2.47 6.06
N CYS A 148 0.45 -2.99 6.27
CA CYS A 148 0.97 -4.16 5.57
C CYS A 148 1.35 -5.32 6.48
N HIS A 149 1.87 -5.06 7.68
CA HIS A 149 2.42 -6.08 8.58
C HIS A 149 1.53 -6.33 9.78
N ARG A 150 1.34 -7.61 10.10
CA ARG A 150 0.71 -8.04 11.33
C ARG A 150 1.73 -8.09 12.48
N LEU A 151 1.29 -7.69 13.66
CA LEU A 151 2.01 -7.85 14.92
C LEU A 151 1.02 -8.07 16.06
N GLY A 152 0.95 -9.31 16.53
CA GLY A 152 -0.09 -9.78 17.45
C GLY A 152 -1.48 -9.56 16.84
N PRO A 153 -2.39 -8.86 17.55
CA PRO A 153 -3.73 -8.56 17.06
C PRO A 153 -3.78 -7.35 16.09
N MET A 154 -2.66 -6.66 15.85
CA MET A 154 -2.64 -5.42 15.06
C MET A 154 -2.19 -5.69 13.62
N GLY A 155 -2.72 -4.92 12.68
CA GLY A 155 -2.24 -4.86 11.30
C GLY A 155 -2.89 -5.87 10.35
N LYS A 156 -2.22 -6.13 9.22
CA LYS A 156 -2.74 -6.95 8.10
C LYS A 156 -1.72 -7.98 7.62
N ASP A 157 -2.19 -8.99 6.88
CA ASP A 157 -1.36 -10.06 6.31
C ASP A 157 -0.98 -9.79 4.84
N ILE A 158 -0.57 -8.56 4.50
CA ILE A 158 -0.10 -8.21 3.14
C ILE A 158 1.41 -8.49 3.03
N GLY A 159 2.18 -8.02 4.01
CA GLY A 159 3.56 -8.41 4.25
C GLY A 159 3.67 -9.50 5.32
N PRO A 160 4.89 -9.97 5.62
CA PRO A 160 5.11 -10.98 6.64
C PRO A 160 4.56 -10.60 8.02
N ASP A 161 3.94 -11.56 8.70
CA ASP A 161 3.56 -11.42 10.11
C ASP A 161 4.81 -11.36 11.00
N LEU A 162 5.03 -10.21 11.62
CA LEU A 162 6.22 -9.91 12.42
C LEU A 162 6.19 -10.55 13.82
N SER A 163 5.06 -11.14 14.22
CA SER A 163 4.89 -11.76 15.55
C SER A 163 5.84 -12.94 15.77
N GLY A 164 6.15 -13.69 14.71
CA GLY A 164 7.02 -14.86 14.77
C GLY A 164 8.51 -14.59 14.50
N TYR A 165 8.89 -13.33 14.30
CA TYR A 165 10.27 -12.97 13.98
C TYR A 165 11.05 -12.51 15.22
N ASP A 166 12.37 -12.73 15.19
CA ASP A 166 13.27 -12.12 16.17
C ASP A 166 13.44 -10.63 15.89
N ARG A 167 12.50 -9.83 16.40
CA ARG A 167 12.50 -8.38 16.27
C ARG A 167 13.54 -7.68 17.17
N ARG A 168 14.25 -8.42 18.03
CA ARG A 168 15.38 -7.89 18.82
C ARG A 168 16.66 -7.84 18.00
N ASN A 169 16.74 -8.59 16.91
CA ASN A 169 17.78 -8.43 15.90
C ASN A 169 17.53 -7.16 15.08
N THR A 170 17.82 -6.00 15.70
CA THR A 170 17.61 -4.67 15.11
C THR A 170 18.44 -4.46 13.85
N LYS A 171 19.56 -5.16 13.72
CA LYS A 171 20.43 -5.15 12.54
C LYS A 171 19.66 -5.63 11.31
N ASP A 172 19.13 -6.84 11.36
CA ASP A 172 18.43 -7.44 10.22
C ASP A 172 17.07 -6.77 9.98
N LEU A 173 16.36 -6.38 11.04
CA LEU A 173 15.10 -5.66 10.92
C LEU A 173 15.29 -4.29 10.24
N LEU A 174 16.29 -3.51 10.67
CA LEU A 174 16.60 -2.23 10.05
C LEU A 174 17.08 -2.40 8.62
N TYR A 175 17.88 -3.43 8.34
CA TYR A 175 18.36 -3.71 6.98
C TYR A 175 17.18 -3.91 6.03
N ASN A 176 16.19 -4.73 6.41
CA ASN A 176 14.99 -4.95 5.59
C ASN A 176 14.14 -3.67 5.42
N ILE A 177 14.11 -2.78 6.42
CA ILE A 177 13.41 -1.49 6.30
C ILE A 177 14.09 -0.53 5.32
N ILE A 178 15.43 -0.50 5.30
CA ILE A 178 16.21 0.39 4.42
C ILE A 178 16.36 -0.20 3.02
N TYR A 179 16.46 -1.53 2.92
CA TYR A 179 16.64 -2.28 1.68
C TYR A 179 15.48 -3.26 1.44
N PRO A 180 14.24 -2.78 1.27
CA PRO A 180 13.07 -3.65 1.12
C PRO A 180 13.10 -4.54 -0.13
N ASN A 181 13.94 -4.19 -1.11
CA ASN A 181 14.13 -4.91 -2.37
C ASN A 181 15.30 -5.92 -2.33
N ALA A 182 16.09 -5.97 -1.24
CA ALA A 182 17.28 -6.83 -1.18
C ALA A 182 16.95 -8.32 -1.11
N ASP A 183 15.85 -8.67 -0.44
CA ASP A 183 15.34 -10.03 -0.38
C ASP A 183 13.80 -10.02 -0.30
N ILE A 184 13.15 -10.41 -1.40
CA ILE A 184 11.69 -10.55 -1.45
C ILE A 184 11.36 -12.02 -1.17
N ARG A 185 10.92 -12.28 0.06
CA ARG A 185 10.61 -13.65 0.52
C ARG A 185 9.58 -14.32 -0.39
N GLU A 186 9.79 -15.62 -0.64
CA GLU A 186 8.82 -16.48 -1.31
C GLU A 186 7.43 -16.37 -0.66
N GLY A 187 6.38 -16.30 -1.48
CA GLY A 187 5.00 -16.03 -1.03
C GLY A 187 4.65 -14.54 -0.87
N TYR A 188 5.64 -13.64 -0.90
CA TYR A 188 5.46 -12.18 -0.89
C TYR A 188 5.94 -11.50 -2.18
N VAL A 189 6.33 -12.29 -3.19
CA VAL A 189 6.54 -11.79 -4.55
C VAL A 189 5.23 -11.22 -5.07
N ASN A 190 5.28 -9.99 -5.56
CA ASN A 190 4.11 -9.32 -6.09
C ASN A 190 4.05 -9.44 -7.60
N TYR A 191 2.83 -9.52 -8.08
CA TYR A 191 2.50 -9.61 -9.48
C TYR A 191 1.66 -8.41 -9.87
N LEU A 192 1.98 -7.82 -11.01
CA LEU A 192 1.09 -6.89 -11.70
C LEU A 192 0.27 -7.69 -12.70
N VAL A 193 -1.03 -7.77 -12.47
CA VAL A 193 -1.97 -8.54 -13.27
C VAL A 193 -2.90 -7.58 -13.99
N ASN A 194 -2.77 -7.52 -15.31
CA ASN A 194 -3.66 -6.75 -16.16
C ASN A 194 -4.74 -7.70 -16.71
N LEU A 195 -5.99 -7.32 -16.56
CA LEU A 195 -7.14 -8.09 -17.01
C LEU A 195 -7.64 -7.63 -18.38
N GLU A 196 -8.25 -8.56 -19.11
CA GLU A 196 -9.10 -8.26 -20.25
C GLU A 196 -10.20 -7.29 -19.80
N GLY A 197 -10.24 -6.09 -20.38
CA GLY A 197 -11.15 -5.03 -19.97
C GLY A 197 -10.51 -3.92 -19.15
N GLY A 198 -9.18 -3.94 -18.94
CA GLY A 198 -8.41 -2.77 -18.50
C GLY A 198 -8.34 -2.55 -16.98
N THR A 199 -8.80 -3.53 -16.19
CA THR A 199 -8.58 -3.54 -14.75
C THR A 199 -7.17 -4.07 -14.45
N THR A 200 -6.49 -3.42 -13.52
CA THR A 200 -5.19 -3.86 -13.00
C THR A 200 -5.33 -4.26 -11.53
N VAL A 201 -4.74 -5.41 -11.19
CA VAL A 201 -4.61 -5.91 -9.82
C VAL A 201 -3.14 -6.07 -9.52
N MET A 202 -2.67 -5.50 -8.41
CA MET A 202 -1.32 -5.72 -7.91
C MET A 202 -1.38 -6.46 -6.58
N GLY A 203 -0.62 -7.56 -6.43
CA GLY A 203 -0.64 -8.36 -5.20
C GLY A 203 0.14 -9.67 -5.31
N SER A 204 0.12 -10.47 -4.25
CA SER A 204 0.80 -11.77 -4.21
C SER A 204 -0.15 -12.93 -4.53
N ILE A 205 0.36 -13.97 -5.17
CA ILE A 205 -0.41 -15.20 -5.45
C ILE A 205 -0.53 -15.99 -4.14
N LEU A 206 -1.77 -16.30 -3.75
CA LEU A 206 -2.07 -17.16 -2.61
C LEU A 206 -2.19 -18.63 -3.02
N ALA A 207 -2.84 -18.88 -4.15
CA ALA A 207 -3.10 -20.22 -4.65
C ALA A 207 -3.40 -20.22 -6.16
N ASN A 208 -3.11 -21.35 -6.80
CA ASN A 208 -3.62 -21.69 -8.11
C ASN A 208 -4.68 -22.78 -7.94
N GLU A 209 -5.93 -22.47 -8.25
CA GLU A 209 -7.08 -23.34 -8.03
C GLU A 209 -7.74 -23.70 -9.37
N GLY A 210 -7.28 -24.79 -9.98
CA GLY A 210 -7.77 -25.23 -11.28
C GLY A 210 -7.42 -24.23 -12.38
N SER A 211 -8.42 -23.53 -12.91
CA SER A 211 -8.26 -22.48 -13.93
C SER A 211 -8.38 -21.05 -13.36
N ASN A 212 -8.21 -20.89 -12.05
CA ASN A 212 -8.25 -19.61 -11.36
C ASN A 212 -6.95 -19.36 -10.59
N ILE A 213 -6.55 -18.09 -10.55
CA ILE A 213 -5.47 -17.60 -9.70
C ILE A 213 -6.10 -16.79 -8.57
N VAL A 214 -5.76 -17.14 -7.33
CA VAL A 214 -6.19 -16.43 -6.13
C VAL A 214 -5.09 -15.47 -5.74
N ILE A 215 -5.39 -14.17 -5.76
CA ILE A 215 -4.45 -13.09 -5.45
C ILE A 215 -4.86 -12.39 -4.16
N ARG A 216 -3.91 -12.19 -3.25
CA ARG A 216 -4.04 -11.19 -2.19
C ARG A 216 -3.61 -9.84 -2.76
N ALA A 217 -4.57 -8.99 -3.06
CA ALA A 217 -4.30 -7.65 -3.54
C ALA A 217 -3.53 -6.86 -2.47
N ALA A 218 -2.70 -5.91 -2.90
CA ALA A 218 -1.94 -5.03 -2.02
C ALA A 218 -2.85 -4.16 -1.10
N SER A 219 -4.13 -3.99 -1.47
CA SER A 219 -5.13 -3.35 -0.61
C SER A 219 -5.71 -4.26 0.50
N GLY A 220 -5.37 -5.55 0.46
CA GLY A 220 -5.68 -6.55 1.48
C GLY A 220 -6.84 -7.49 1.13
N GLU A 221 -7.61 -7.21 0.09
CA GLU A 221 -8.66 -8.11 -0.37
C GLU A 221 -8.10 -9.34 -1.09
N THR A 222 -8.83 -10.46 -1.01
CA THR A 222 -8.56 -11.63 -1.84
C THR A 222 -9.42 -11.57 -3.10
N VAL A 223 -8.78 -11.72 -4.26
CA VAL A 223 -9.42 -11.69 -5.56
C VAL A 223 -9.15 -13.01 -6.28
N THR A 224 -10.21 -13.68 -6.71
CA THR A 224 -10.11 -14.87 -7.56
C THR A 224 -10.28 -14.46 -9.01
N LEU A 225 -9.26 -14.70 -9.82
CA LEU A 225 -9.18 -14.31 -11.22
C LEU A 225 -9.20 -15.55 -12.12
N PRO A 226 -10.15 -15.68 -13.06
CA PRO A 226 -10.06 -16.70 -14.09
C PRO A 226 -8.84 -16.45 -14.97
N GLU A 227 -8.03 -17.47 -15.23
CA GLU A 227 -6.84 -17.33 -16.09
C GLU A 227 -7.19 -16.81 -17.48
N SER A 228 -8.37 -17.19 -18.00
CA SER A 228 -8.89 -16.72 -19.28
C SER A 228 -9.21 -15.23 -19.35
N LYS A 229 -9.18 -14.52 -18.20
CA LYS A 229 -9.37 -13.07 -18.12
C LYS A 229 -8.06 -12.31 -17.90
N ILE A 230 -6.94 -13.00 -17.78
CA ILE A 230 -5.63 -12.37 -17.58
C ILE A 230 -5.05 -12.03 -18.95
N LYS A 231 -4.86 -10.73 -19.20
CA LYS A 231 -4.16 -10.21 -20.40
C LYS A 231 -2.65 -10.37 -20.22
N SER A 232 -2.12 -9.98 -19.07
CA SER A 232 -0.72 -10.17 -18.70
C SER A 232 -0.57 -10.30 -17.19
N MET A 233 0.47 -11.02 -16.77
CA MET A 233 0.86 -11.18 -15.38
C MET A 233 2.38 -11.18 -15.31
N GLU A 234 2.93 -10.23 -14.57
CA GLU A 234 4.38 -10.03 -14.47
C GLU A 234 4.80 -10.02 -13.00
N ALA A 235 5.83 -10.80 -12.67
CA ALA A 235 6.45 -10.73 -11.35
C ALA A 235 7.24 -9.43 -11.22
N LEU A 236 7.02 -8.71 -10.13
CA LEU A 236 7.70 -7.46 -9.84
C LEU A 236 9.02 -7.74 -9.12
N GLU A 237 10.11 -7.16 -9.62
CA GLU A 237 11.43 -7.18 -8.96
C GLU A 237 11.50 -6.26 -7.73
N LYS A 238 10.45 -5.47 -7.50
CA LYS A 238 10.36 -4.52 -6.40
C LYS A 238 9.34 -4.99 -5.37
N SER A 239 9.70 -4.85 -4.10
CA SER A 239 8.85 -5.11 -2.95
C SER A 239 7.71 -4.10 -2.85
N LEU A 240 6.58 -4.52 -2.28
CA LEU A 240 5.54 -3.59 -1.84
C LEU A 240 5.96 -2.75 -0.63
N MET A 241 6.96 -3.21 0.12
CA MET A 241 7.50 -2.44 1.22
C MET A 241 8.22 -1.20 0.63
N PRO A 242 7.76 0.02 0.94
CA PRO A 242 8.32 1.23 0.34
C PRO A 242 9.74 1.48 0.81
N GLU A 243 10.55 2.09 -0.04
CA GLU A 243 11.83 2.67 0.39
C GLU A 243 11.59 3.98 1.17
N GLY A 244 12.53 4.35 2.03
CA GLY A 244 12.48 5.64 2.73
C GLY A 244 11.41 5.75 3.83
N LEU A 245 10.90 4.63 4.35
CA LEU A 245 9.91 4.60 5.44
C LEU A 245 10.33 5.39 6.69
N LEU A 246 11.64 5.50 6.95
CA LEU A 246 12.18 6.23 8.09
C LEU A 246 12.45 7.71 7.81
N SER A 247 12.37 8.16 6.55
CA SER A 247 12.84 9.49 6.15
C SER A 247 12.04 10.64 6.75
N ASN A 248 10.78 10.39 7.13
CA ASN A 248 9.90 11.38 7.75
C ASN A 248 9.85 11.27 9.29
N LEU A 249 10.63 10.37 9.88
CA LEU A 249 10.69 10.18 11.33
C LEU A 249 11.89 10.93 11.91
N SER A 250 11.69 11.61 13.03
CA SER A 250 12.78 12.14 13.84
C SER A 250 13.61 11.01 14.45
N GLU A 251 14.83 11.32 14.87
CA GLU A 251 15.70 10.34 15.55
C GLU A 251 15.01 9.70 16.77
N LYS A 252 14.23 10.49 17.51
CA LYS A 252 13.49 10.01 18.68
C LYS A 252 12.36 9.05 18.29
N GLU A 253 11.62 9.36 17.24
CA GLU A 253 10.55 8.50 16.72
C GLU A 253 11.10 7.16 16.22
N ILE A 254 12.28 7.15 15.60
CA ILE A 254 12.95 5.90 15.20
C ILE A 254 13.32 5.07 16.42
N GLN A 255 13.91 5.67 17.47
CA GLN A 255 14.22 4.95 18.71
C GLN A 255 12.97 4.39 19.40
N ASP A 256 11.88 5.16 19.41
CA ASP A 256 10.59 4.77 19.96
C ASP A 256 10.00 3.57 19.20
N LEU A 257 9.99 3.64 17.86
CA LEU A 257 9.56 2.53 16.98
C LEU A 257 10.34 1.25 17.25
N PHE A 258 11.66 1.31 17.27
CA PHE A 258 12.49 0.12 17.52
C PHE A 258 12.38 -0.39 18.96
N SER A 259 12.13 0.49 19.93
CA SER A 259 11.84 0.07 21.32
C SER A 259 10.52 -0.70 21.43
N PHE A 260 9.50 -0.31 20.66
CA PHE A 260 8.27 -1.09 20.56
C PHE A 260 8.48 -2.41 19.81
N LEU A 261 9.18 -2.38 18.67
CA LEU A 261 9.45 -3.58 17.87
C LEU A 261 10.29 -4.62 18.64
N ALA A 262 11.17 -4.21 19.55
CA ALA A 262 11.97 -5.14 20.35
C ALA A 262 11.21 -5.81 21.51
N GLN A 263 9.97 -5.38 21.82
CA GLN A 263 9.15 -6.03 22.85
C GLN A 263 8.65 -7.38 22.37
N GLU A 264 8.64 -8.38 23.24
CA GLU A 264 7.91 -9.63 22.95
C GLU A 264 6.40 -9.36 22.88
N PRO A 265 5.64 -10.13 22.09
CA PRO A 265 4.20 -10.00 21.97
C PRO A 265 3.46 -10.11 23.31
#